data_AF-A0A166XAG2-F1
#
_entry.id   AF-A0A166XAG2-F1
#
_cell.length_a   1.000
_cell.length_b   1.000
_cell.length_c   1.000
_cell.angle_alpha   90.00
_cell.angle_beta   90.00
_cell.angle_gamma   90.00
#
_symmetry.space_group_name_H-M   'P 1'
#
loop_
_entity.id
_entity.type
_entity.pdbx_description
1 polymer ?
#
loop_
_entity_poly.entity_id
_entity_poly.type
_entity_poly.pdbx_seq_one_letter_code
_entity_poly.pdbx_strand_id
1 'polypeptide(L)'
;MLKVIFLVLVCLAFQSTAQAKTCNTVESIAWLVGDWHSENSKLKINESWKRVSNKTFEGYGSTYSVQKSRIVSSETLRLVEMSGEVFYFAKVASNELPVAFKLTSCSDKTAMFVNSKHDFPKKIKYQLTEDKNMHVFVSGEKGKGFSIKFTNKKDNS
;
A
#
# COMPACT_ATOMS: atom_id res chain seq x y z
N MET A 1 69.53 -14.79 11.07
CA MET A 1 68.29 -15.43 10.60
C MET A 1 67.12 -14.57 11.06
N LEU A 2 66.52 -13.78 10.17
CA LEU A 2 65.43 -12.86 10.53
C LEU A 2 64.12 -13.46 10.02
N LYS A 3 63.27 -13.96 10.93
CA LYS A 3 61.95 -14.51 10.61
C LYS A 3 60.98 -13.35 10.35
N VAL A 4 60.60 -13.19 9.09
CA VAL A 4 59.48 -12.36 8.66
C VAL A 4 58.19 -12.99 9.21
N ILE A 5 57.49 -12.28 10.10
CA ILE A 5 56.12 -12.63 10.48
C ILE A 5 55.20 -11.68 9.71
N PHE A 6 54.63 -12.19 8.62
CA PHE A 6 53.55 -11.52 7.90
C PHE A 6 52.25 -11.75 8.68
N LEU A 7 51.79 -10.72 9.40
CA LEU A 7 50.46 -10.71 10.01
C LEU A 7 49.43 -10.46 8.89
N VAL A 8 48.82 -11.53 8.37
CA VAL A 8 47.70 -11.42 7.42
C VAL A 8 46.46 -11.03 8.21
N LEU A 9 46.12 -9.74 8.18
CA LEU A 9 44.88 -9.20 8.72
C LEU A 9 43.73 -9.56 7.76
N VAL A 10 43.05 -10.68 8.02
CA VAL A 10 41.82 -11.06 7.30
C VAL A 10 40.67 -10.19 7.82
N CYS A 11 40.47 -9.04 7.19
CA CYS A 11 39.26 -8.23 7.34
C CYS A 11 38.09 -8.95 6.64
N LEU A 12 37.38 -9.80 7.38
CA LEU A 12 36.06 -10.31 6.99
C LEU A 12 35.07 -9.13 7.04
N ALA A 13 34.96 -8.41 5.93
CA ALA A 13 33.88 -7.46 5.72
C ALA A 13 32.56 -8.23 5.75
N PHE A 14 31.81 -8.11 6.85
CA PHE A 14 30.39 -8.46 6.89
C PHE A 14 29.65 -7.55 5.92
N GLN A 15 29.61 -7.94 4.64
CA GLN A 15 28.72 -7.31 3.69
C GLN A 15 27.30 -7.68 4.10
N SER A 16 26.61 -6.76 4.76
CA SER A 16 25.17 -6.85 4.94
C SER A 16 24.54 -6.81 3.55
N THR A 17 24.24 -7.98 3.00
CA THR A 17 23.43 -8.08 1.80
C THR A 17 22.04 -7.61 2.20
N ALA A 18 21.72 -6.35 1.88
CA ALA A 18 20.35 -5.86 1.95
C ALA A 18 19.54 -6.66 0.94
N GLN A 19 18.93 -7.75 1.39
CA GLN A 19 18.08 -8.58 0.56
C GLN A 19 16.90 -7.72 0.11
N ALA A 20 16.86 -7.40 -1.18
CA ALA A 20 15.77 -6.62 -1.75
C ALA A 20 14.45 -7.34 -1.47
N LYS A 21 13.54 -6.65 -0.77
CA LYS A 21 12.22 -7.20 -0.43
C LYS A 21 11.48 -7.56 -1.71
N THR A 22 11.08 -8.82 -1.85
CA THR A 22 10.34 -9.30 -3.02
C THR A 22 8.87 -8.93 -2.88
N CYS A 23 8.37 -8.13 -3.84
CA CYS A 23 6.99 -7.61 -3.85
C CYS A 23 6.02 -8.55 -4.58
N ASN A 24 6.12 -9.83 -4.29
CA ASN A 24 5.35 -10.89 -4.94
C ASN A 24 4.33 -11.57 -4.00
N THR A 25 4.29 -11.15 -2.73
CA THR A 25 3.32 -11.64 -1.74
C THR A 25 2.51 -10.49 -1.14
N VAL A 26 1.24 -10.73 -0.79
CA VAL A 26 0.43 -9.75 -0.05
C VAL A 26 0.95 -9.56 1.37
N GLU A 27 1.63 -10.56 1.92
CA GLU A 27 2.30 -10.47 3.22
C GLU A 27 3.38 -9.39 3.25
N SER A 28 4.05 -9.11 2.12
CA SER A 28 5.02 -8.02 2.01
C SER A 28 4.44 -6.64 2.33
N ILE A 29 3.11 -6.50 2.28
CA ILE A 29 2.36 -5.26 2.52
C ILE A 29 1.29 -5.43 3.61
N ALA A 30 1.47 -6.40 4.52
CA ALA A 30 0.55 -6.66 5.64
C ALA A 30 0.30 -5.47 6.57
N TRP A 31 1.18 -4.46 6.55
CA TRP A 31 1.01 -3.22 7.29
C TRP A 31 -0.19 -2.37 6.84
N LEU A 32 -0.81 -2.69 5.69
CA LEU A 32 -2.07 -2.06 5.25
C LEU A 32 -3.28 -2.51 6.08
N VAL A 33 -3.23 -3.70 6.69
CA VAL A 33 -4.33 -4.27 7.47
C VAL A 33 -4.68 -3.36 8.64
N GLY A 34 -5.96 -3.04 8.78
CA GLY A 34 -6.49 -2.15 9.80
C GLY A 34 -7.56 -1.22 9.27
N ASP A 35 -8.02 -0.33 10.16
CA ASP A 35 -9.03 0.68 9.89
C ASP A 35 -8.40 2.06 9.82
N TRP A 36 -8.71 2.77 8.75
CA TRP A 36 -8.09 4.02 8.36
C TRP A 36 -9.16 5.08 8.19
N HIS A 37 -8.96 6.24 8.82
CA HIS A 37 -9.93 7.32 8.82
C HIS A 37 -9.29 8.65 8.41
N SER A 38 -10.00 9.44 7.60
CA SER A 38 -9.62 10.80 7.25
C SER A 38 -10.85 11.68 7.30
N GLU A 39 -10.78 12.81 7.98
CA GLU A 39 -11.90 13.76 8.01
C GLU A 39 -11.46 15.22 7.87
N ASN A 40 -12.37 16.01 7.33
CA ASN A 40 -12.34 17.46 7.34
C ASN A 40 -13.78 17.99 7.41
N SER A 41 -13.96 19.31 7.32
CA SER A 41 -15.29 19.94 7.42
C SER A 41 -16.28 19.52 6.31
N LYS A 42 -15.81 18.90 5.23
CA LYS A 42 -16.64 18.53 4.06
C LYS A 42 -16.87 17.03 3.95
N LEU A 43 -15.83 16.23 4.20
CA LEU A 43 -15.80 14.79 3.92
C LEU A 43 -15.28 14.00 5.11
N LYS A 44 -15.86 12.81 5.29
CA LYS A 44 -15.30 11.73 6.13
C LYS A 44 -15.04 10.54 5.22
N ILE A 45 -13.81 10.06 5.20
CA ILE A 45 -13.35 8.96 4.37
C ILE A 45 -12.90 7.83 5.30
N ASN A 46 -13.40 6.64 5.06
CA ASN A 46 -12.97 5.43 5.75
C ASN A 46 -12.43 4.44 4.74
N GLU A 47 -11.34 3.77 5.09
CA GLU A 47 -10.80 2.63 4.37
C GLU A 47 -10.46 1.54 5.38
N SER A 48 -10.84 0.30 5.10
CA SER A 48 -10.53 -0.85 5.95
C SER A 48 -9.87 -1.94 5.12
N TRP A 49 -8.94 -2.67 5.74
CA TRP A 49 -8.30 -3.84 5.16
C TRP A 49 -8.29 -4.97 6.17
N LYS A 50 -8.80 -6.13 5.77
CA LYS A 50 -8.82 -7.37 6.57
C LYS A 50 -8.08 -8.48 5.83
N ARG A 51 -7.35 -9.29 6.58
CA ARG A 51 -6.78 -10.54 6.07
C ARG A 51 -7.90 -11.59 5.98
N VAL A 52 -8.11 -12.15 4.79
CA VAL A 52 -9.03 -13.30 4.61
C VAL A 52 -8.28 -14.60 4.33
N SER A 53 -7.03 -14.52 3.84
CA SER A 53 -6.08 -15.62 3.77
C SER A 53 -4.65 -15.10 3.67
N ASN A 54 -3.65 -15.99 3.67
CA ASN A 54 -2.25 -15.64 3.43
C ASN A 54 -1.97 -15.13 2.01
N LYS A 55 -2.95 -15.22 1.10
CA LYS A 55 -2.83 -14.80 -0.31
C LYS A 55 -3.83 -13.72 -0.69
N THR A 56 -4.69 -13.31 0.24
CA THR A 56 -5.79 -12.39 -0.06
C THR A 56 -6.14 -11.54 1.14
N PHE A 57 -6.11 -10.23 0.93
CA PHE A 57 -6.75 -9.26 1.81
C PHE A 57 -7.95 -8.66 1.09
N GLU A 58 -9.02 -8.41 1.84
CA GLU A 58 -10.18 -7.67 1.36
C GLU A 58 -10.23 -6.32 2.02
N GLY A 59 -10.73 -5.32 1.31
CA GLY A 59 -10.92 -3.99 1.86
C GLY A 59 -12.22 -3.35 1.42
N TYR A 60 -12.56 -2.26 2.08
CA TYR A 60 -13.73 -1.45 1.79
C TYR A 60 -13.41 0.02 2.00
N GLY A 61 -13.70 0.84 0.99
CA GLY A 61 -13.56 2.29 1.02
C GLY A 61 -14.93 2.97 0.99
N SER A 62 -15.11 4.05 1.76
CA SER A 62 -16.33 4.86 1.72
C SER A 62 -16.06 6.34 1.98
N THR A 63 -16.82 7.19 1.29
CA THR A 63 -16.80 8.65 1.49
C THR A 63 -18.19 9.13 1.89
N TYR A 64 -18.28 9.74 3.06
CA TYR A 64 -19.47 10.43 3.56
C TYR A 64 -19.33 11.93 3.35
N SER A 65 -20.36 12.55 2.77
CA SER A 65 -20.44 14.00 2.63
C SER A 65 -21.17 14.59 3.84
N VAL A 66 -20.50 15.49 4.56
CA VAL A 66 -21.08 16.20 5.72
C VAL A 66 -22.27 17.06 5.27
N GLN A 67 -22.11 17.79 4.17
CA GLN A 67 -23.16 18.67 3.61
C GLN A 67 -24.40 17.92 3.17
N LYS A 68 -24.24 16.75 2.52
CA LYS A 68 -25.38 15.96 2.01
C LYS A 68 -25.92 14.95 3.04
N SER A 69 -25.27 14.85 4.20
CA SER A 69 -25.56 13.89 5.26
C SER A 69 -25.74 12.45 4.77
N ARG A 70 -24.93 12.01 3.81
CA ARG A 70 -25.00 10.65 3.24
C ARG A 70 -23.66 10.18 2.66
N ILE A 71 -23.54 8.86 2.49
CA ILE A 71 -22.46 8.26 1.70
C ILE A 71 -22.63 8.68 0.23
N VAL A 72 -21.56 9.23 -0.35
CA VAL A 72 -21.54 9.71 -1.74
C VAL A 72 -20.69 8.83 -2.65
N SER A 73 -19.81 8.00 -2.09
CA SER A 73 -19.08 6.97 -2.83
C SER A 73 -18.71 5.81 -1.91
N SER A 74 -18.61 4.63 -2.49
CA SER A 74 -18.07 3.44 -1.83
C SER A 74 -17.43 2.51 -2.85
N GLU A 75 -16.52 1.66 -2.38
CA GLU A 75 -15.84 0.67 -3.20
C GLU A 75 -15.48 -0.57 -2.38
N THR A 76 -15.48 -1.72 -3.05
CA THR A 76 -14.89 -2.96 -2.51
C THR A 76 -13.51 -3.15 -3.10
N LEU A 77 -12.56 -3.50 -2.26
CA LEU A 77 -11.15 -3.63 -2.61
C LEU A 77 -10.67 -5.06 -2.36
N ARG A 78 -9.69 -5.53 -3.13
CA ARG A 78 -8.98 -6.78 -2.87
C ARG A 78 -7.50 -6.67 -3.22
N LEU A 79 -6.65 -7.23 -2.38
CA LEU A 79 -5.26 -7.54 -2.69
C LEU A 79 -5.15 -9.04 -2.86
N VAL A 80 -4.70 -9.51 -4.03
CA VAL A 80 -4.68 -10.94 -4.38
C VAL A 80 -3.31 -11.32 -4.92
N GLU A 81 -2.73 -12.40 -4.39
CA GLU A 81 -1.62 -13.10 -5.03
C GLU A 81 -2.14 -14.02 -6.12
N MET A 82 -1.72 -13.80 -7.36
CA MET A 82 -2.02 -14.70 -8.48
C MET A 82 -0.87 -14.69 -9.49
N SER A 83 -0.57 -15.87 -10.04
CA SER A 83 0.50 -16.05 -11.03
C SER A 83 1.87 -15.52 -10.60
N GLY A 84 2.19 -15.61 -9.30
CA GLY A 84 3.45 -15.14 -8.73
C GLY A 84 3.56 -13.61 -8.57
N GLU A 85 2.44 -12.89 -8.72
CA GLU A 85 2.38 -11.43 -8.60
C GLU A 85 1.25 -11.01 -7.66
N VAL A 86 1.27 -9.76 -7.21
CA VAL A 86 0.21 -9.17 -6.37
C VAL A 86 -0.58 -8.15 -7.17
N PHE A 87 -1.90 -8.22 -7.07
CA PHE A 87 -2.81 -7.29 -7.72
C PHE A 87 -3.77 -6.64 -6.72
N TYR A 88 -3.94 -5.34 -6.88
CA TYR A 88 -4.99 -4.55 -6.25
C TYR A 88 -6.19 -4.47 -7.19
N PHE A 89 -7.37 -4.84 -6.71
CA PHE A 89 -8.63 -4.73 -7.43
C PHE A 89 -9.53 -3.73 -6.73
N ALA A 90 -10.00 -2.72 -7.45
CA ALA A 90 -11.05 -1.81 -6.98
C ALA A 90 -12.34 -2.00 -7.79
N LYS A 91 -13.46 -2.10 -7.09
CA LYS A 91 -14.80 -2.16 -7.69
C LYS A 91 -15.68 -1.10 -7.07
N VAL A 92 -16.02 -0.10 -7.88
CA VAL A 92 -17.08 0.88 -7.61
C VAL A 92 -18.40 0.42 -8.23
N ALA A 93 -19.52 0.92 -7.71
CA ALA A 93 -20.84 0.56 -8.22
C ALA A 93 -21.04 0.89 -9.72
N SER A 94 -20.43 2.00 -10.18
CA SER A 94 -20.56 2.49 -11.56
C SER A 94 -19.82 1.66 -12.62
N ASN A 95 -18.90 0.79 -12.22
CA ASN A 95 -18.11 -0.02 -13.16
C ASN A 95 -18.67 -1.43 -13.19
N GLU A 96 -18.85 -2.03 -14.36
CA GLU A 96 -19.31 -3.43 -14.45
C GLU A 96 -18.29 -4.41 -13.85
N LEU A 97 -17.00 -4.20 -14.15
CA LEU A 97 -15.90 -5.05 -13.71
C LEU A 97 -14.96 -4.32 -12.74
N PRO A 98 -14.28 -5.04 -11.84
CA PRO A 98 -13.20 -4.48 -11.05
C PRO A 98 -12.03 -4.01 -11.93
N VAL A 99 -11.38 -2.93 -11.53
CA VAL A 99 -10.15 -2.46 -12.17
C VAL A 99 -8.95 -3.03 -11.41
N ALA A 100 -8.05 -3.69 -12.14
CA ALA A 100 -6.85 -4.29 -11.59
C ALA A 100 -5.63 -3.37 -11.72
N PHE A 101 -4.77 -3.35 -10.70
CA PHE A 101 -3.49 -2.66 -10.67
C PHE A 101 -2.42 -3.61 -10.14
N LYS A 102 -1.31 -3.73 -10.85
CA LYS A 102 -0.20 -4.62 -10.45
C LYS A 102 0.67 -3.94 -9.40
N LEU A 103 1.08 -4.67 -8.36
CA LEU A 103 2.12 -4.23 -7.44
C LEU A 103 3.46 -4.18 -8.20
N THR A 104 4.04 -3.00 -8.32
CA THR A 104 5.28 -2.76 -9.09
C THR A 104 6.49 -2.48 -8.20
N SER A 105 6.26 -1.97 -6.99
CA SER A 105 7.30 -1.82 -5.97
C SER A 105 6.69 -1.78 -4.58
N CYS A 106 7.48 -2.15 -3.58
CA CYS A 106 7.09 -2.15 -2.18
C CYS A 106 8.33 -2.03 -1.30
N SER A 107 8.11 -1.69 -0.04
CA SER A 107 9.08 -1.75 1.04
C SER A 107 8.36 -2.13 2.34
N ASP A 108 9.01 -1.97 3.49
CA ASP A 108 8.34 -2.11 4.79
C ASP A 108 7.31 -1.01 5.06
N LYS A 109 7.35 0.08 4.30
CA LYS A 109 6.49 1.26 4.52
C LYS A 109 5.79 1.76 3.27
N THR A 110 6.01 1.15 2.09
CA THR A 110 5.42 1.63 0.84
C THR A 110 4.94 0.49 -0.04
N ALA A 111 3.92 0.77 -0.85
CA ALA A 111 3.42 -0.12 -1.89
C ALA A 111 2.93 0.71 -3.08
N MET A 112 3.34 0.38 -4.30
CA MET A 112 2.95 1.09 -5.52
C MET A 112 2.26 0.16 -6.51
N PHE A 113 0.98 0.41 -6.74
CA PHE A 113 0.15 -0.31 -7.69
C PHE A 113 -0.02 0.50 -8.97
N VAL A 114 0.13 -0.14 -10.14
CA VAL A 114 0.10 0.54 -11.44
C VAL A 114 -0.79 -0.20 -12.44
N ASN A 115 -1.59 0.57 -13.16
CA ASN A 115 -2.26 0.17 -14.38
C ASN A 115 -2.11 1.28 -15.44
N SER A 116 -1.10 1.13 -16.31
CA SER A 116 -0.79 2.12 -17.34
C SER A 116 -1.89 2.28 -18.39
N LYS A 117 -2.78 1.28 -18.52
CA LYS A 117 -3.85 1.23 -19.52
C LYS A 117 -5.16 1.86 -19.04
N HIS A 118 -5.32 2.08 -17.73
CA HIS A 118 -6.51 2.77 -17.20
C HIS A 118 -6.42 4.29 -17.45
N ASP A 119 -7.55 4.99 -17.52
CA ASP A 119 -7.62 6.43 -17.76
C ASP A 119 -7.25 7.22 -16.50
N PHE A 120 -7.98 7.01 -15.41
CA PHE A 120 -7.65 7.50 -14.08
C PHE A 120 -8.32 6.64 -12.99
N PRO A 121 -7.58 6.21 -11.95
CA PRO A 121 -6.15 6.45 -11.73
C PRO A 121 -5.26 5.50 -12.54
N LYS A 122 -3.99 5.87 -12.72
CA LYS A 122 -2.95 4.98 -13.28
C LYS A 122 -2.03 4.41 -12.20
N LYS A 123 -1.85 5.14 -11.10
CA LYS A 123 -1.00 4.74 -9.97
C LYS A 123 -1.69 5.00 -8.64
N ILE A 124 -1.57 4.03 -7.75
CA ILE A 124 -2.00 4.11 -6.35
C ILE A 124 -0.78 3.76 -5.49
N LYS A 125 -0.31 4.72 -4.69
CA LYS A 125 0.80 4.52 -3.76
C LYS A 125 0.30 4.64 -2.34
N TYR A 126 0.52 3.60 -1.56
CA TYR A 126 0.35 3.64 -0.12
C TYR A 126 1.70 3.88 0.55
N GLN A 127 1.69 4.66 1.64
CA GLN A 127 2.85 4.95 2.45
C GLN A 127 2.49 4.98 3.94
N LEU A 128 3.10 4.09 4.73
CA LEU A 128 3.05 4.13 6.18
C LEU A 128 4.04 5.18 6.71
N THR A 129 3.57 6.10 7.53
CA THR A 129 4.39 7.13 8.17
C THR A 129 5.00 6.62 9.47
N GLU A 130 5.94 7.39 10.04
CA GLU A 130 6.57 7.06 11.33
C GLU A 130 5.56 7.03 12.48
N ASP A 131 4.56 7.91 12.43
CA ASP A 131 3.45 7.97 13.40
C ASP A 131 2.41 6.84 13.22
N LYS A 132 2.70 5.83 12.38
CA LYS A 132 1.78 4.74 12.02
C LYS A 132 0.48 5.21 11.38
N ASN A 133 0.52 6.37 10.72
CA ASN A 133 -0.54 6.88 9.86
C ASN A 133 -0.31 6.43 8.42
N MET A 134 -1.32 6.53 7.57
CA MET A 134 -1.24 6.10 6.18
C MET A 134 -1.47 7.27 5.23
N HIS A 135 -0.57 7.47 4.27
CA HIS A 135 -0.72 8.44 3.20
C HIS A 135 -0.93 7.69 1.88
N VAL A 136 -2.07 7.92 1.24
CA VAL A 136 -2.40 7.36 -0.06
C VAL A 136 -2.26 8.45 -1.12
N PHE A 137 -1.54 8.15 -2.19
CA PHE A 137 -1.38 9.02 -3.36
C PHE A 137 -2.02 8.34 -4.56
N VAL A 138 -2.93 9.05 -5.22
CA VAL A 138 -3.64 8.59 -6.39
C VAL A 138 -3.30 9.51 -7.54
N SER A 139 -2.74 8.97 -8.63
CA SER A 139 -2.28 9.79 -9.76
C SER A 139 -2.57 9.14 -11.12
N GLY A 140 -2.78 10.00 -12.11
CA GLY A 140 -2.92 9.65 -13.52
C GLY A 140 -1.71 10.10 -14.33
N GLU A 141 -1.95 10.58 -15.55
CA GLU A 141 -0.90 11.11 -16.41
C GLU A 141 -0.35 12.45 -15.92
N LYS A 142 0.92 12.71 -16.27
CA LYS A 142 1.60 13.99 -16.00
C LYS A 142 1.55 14.42 -14.52
N GLY A 143 1.46 13.46 -13.60
CA GLY A 143 1.47 13.70 -12.16
C GLY A 143 0.18 14.30 -11.57
N LYS A 144 -0.88 14.48 -12.37
CA LYS A 144 -2.17 14.94 -11.85
C LYS A 144 -2.76 13.89 -10.92
N GLY A 145 -3.26 14.33 -9.77
CA GLY A 145 -3.72 13.41 -8.74
C GLY A 145 -4.18 14.12 -7.47
N PHE A 146 -4.47 13.31 -6.47
CA PHE A 146 -4.78 13.76 -5.13
C PHE A 146 -4.11 12.83 -4.11
N SER A 147 -4.19 13.22 -2.84
CA SER A 147 -3.71 12.36 -1.77
C SER A 147 -4.62 12.44 -0.55
N ILE A 148 -4.67 11.36 0.22
CA ILE A 148 -5.46 11.25 1.44
C ILE A 148 -4.53 10.88 2.57
N LYS A 149 -4.58 11.65 3.66
CA LYS A 149 -3.89 11.32 4.91
C LYS A 149 -4.89 10.67 5.84
N PHE A 150 -4.68 9.40 6.12
CA PHE A 150 -5.45 8.62 7.07
C PHE A 150 -4.72 8.53 8.40
N THR A 151 -5.49 8.61 9.48
CA THR A 151 -5.06 8.16 10.79
C THR A 151 -5.53 6.72 11.01
N ASN A 152 -4.75 5.94 11.74
CA ASN A 152 -5.18 4.62 12.17
C ASN A 152 -6.28 4.81 13.24
N LYS A 153 -7.46 4.24 13.01
CA LYS A 153 -8.50 4.20 14.02
C LYS A 153 -8.10 3.15 15.05
N LYS A 154 -7.37 3.56 16.08
CA LYS A 154 -7.33 2.76 17.30
C LYS A 154 -8.76 2.73 17.83
N ASP A 155 -9.34 1.55 17.97
CA ASP A 155 -10.49 1.40 18.84
C ASP A 155 -10.05 1.92 20.21
N ASN A 156 -10.56 3.08 20.61
CA ASN A 156 -10.62 3.44 22.00
C ASN A 156 -11.62 2.46 22.62
N SER A 157 -11.13 1.25 22.92
CA SER A 157 -11.83 0.28 23.78
C SER A 157 -11.96 0.85 25.18
#